data_AF-A0A933F7E9-F1
#
_entry.id   AF-A0A933F7E9-F1
#
_cell.length_a   1.000
_cell.length_b   1.000
_cell.length_c   1.000
_cell.angle_alpha   90.00
_cell.angle_beta   90.00
_cell.angle_gamma   90.00
#
_symmetry.space_group_name_H-M   'P 1'
#
loop_
_entity.id
_entity.type
_entity.pdbx_description
1 polymer ?
#
loop_
_entity_poly.entity_id
_entity_poly.type
_entity_poly.pdbx_seq_one_letter_code
_entity_poly.pdbx_strand_id
1 'polypeptide(L)'
;MASEGVWTDFLESIPSRWSVRFWTAWAIAGCALLLYAAWTDPVTGPLFGVLSAYGAPPWLIRFVLSPLSVVARGILIVEAFGYVYHRFFQHLGWLTRRSAVMRRNQMYHWIHHMVIYPIGRFYRRAMPYVDSEDGIAWSWVVPAVLACAAAPATMGWRWSTLLFAASIAGYAKLIVETAHERFHLVRHPWMNSAYYQWLEKIHLLHHWDQRNNFTIVHPMMDALFGTYLSPRTHARELKVAMEDAELTASDLINWRYLLKEATPAEYAAFISQARRHSPSVRKLDRLLATFQERLETHPQDREARELYARTRELARLVRVPGSQAVAA
;
A
#
# COMPACT_ATOMS: atom_id res chain seq x y z
N MET A 1 28.04 13.97 7.22
CA MET A 1 26.74 14.59 6.85
C MET A 1 26.88 15.37 5.54
N ALA A 2 27.34 14.73 4.46
CA ALA A 2 27.70 15.42 3.20
C ALA A 2 27.24 14.67 1.93
N SER A 3 26.25 13.78 2.03
CA SER A 3 25.78 12.96 0.90
C SER A 3 24.31 13.16 0.55
N GLU A 4 23.56 13.99 1.27
CA GLU A 4 22.14 14.23 0.97
C GLU A 4 21.95 15.25 -0.17
N GLY A 5 22.83 16.24 -0.34
CA GLY A 5 22.67 17.27 -1.39
C GLY A 5 22.79 16.75 -2.83
N VAL A 6 23.78 15.89 -3.11
CA VAL A 6 24.11 15.47 -4.49
C VAL A 6 22.98 14.67 -5.16
N TRP A 7 22.29 13.83 -4.39
CA TRP A 7 21.15 13.06 -4.91
C TRP A 7 19.91 13.93 -5.08
N THR A 8 19.70 14.90 -4.19
CA THR A 8 18.53 15.78 -4.25
C THR A 8 18.62 16.70 -5.48
N ASP A 9 19.79 17.31 -5.72
CA ASP A 9 20.03 18.17 -6.87
C ASP A 9 19.93 17.42 -8.21
N PHE A 10 20.46 16.18 -8.27
CA PHE A 10 20.32 15.33 -9.46
C PHE A 10 18.86 14.97 -9.75
N LEU A 11 18.09 14.60 -8.71
CA LEU A 11 16.68 14.22 -8.88
C LEU A 11 15.78 15.41 -9.23
N GLU A 12 16.08 16.61 -8.72
CA GLU A 12 15.39 17.85 -9.07
C GLU A 12 15.73 18.33 -10.50
N SER A 13 16.89 17.96 -11.04
CA SER A 13 17.30 18.30 -12.41
C SER A 13 16.57 17.50 -13.51
N ILE A 14 15.93 16.36 -13.17
CA ILE A 14 15.19 15.55 -14.15
C ILE A 14 13.83 16.23 -14.42
N PRO A 15 13.49 16.57 -15.69
CA PRO A 15 12.21 17.21 -15.98
C PRO A 15 11.05 16.32 -15.49
N SER A 16 10.05 16.93 -14.84
CA SER A 16 9.01 16.24 -14.06
C SER A 16 8.22 15.14 -14.78
N ARG A 17 8.18 15.14 -16.12
CA ARG A 17 7.55 14.06 -16.93
C ARG A 17 8.46 12.84 -17.11
N TRP A 18 9.78 13.04 -17.12
CA TRP A 18 10.76 11.97 -17.23
C TRP A 18 10.99 11.29 -15.89
N SER A 19 10.90 12.03 -14.78
CA SER A 19 11.08 11.48 -13.44
C SER A 19 10.07 10.38 -13.13
N VAL A 20 8.77 10.57 -13.39
CA VAL A 20 7.73 9.55 -13.10
C VAL A 20 7.95 8.26 -13.89
N ARG A 21 8.25 8.37 -15.19
CA ARG A 21 8.51 7.20 -16.05
C ARG A 21 9.79 6.48 -15.64
N PHE A 22 10.84 7.23 -15.36
CA PHE A 22 12.11 6.70 -14.88
C PHE A 22 11.91 5.94 -13.57
N TRP A 23 11.27 6.55 -12.56
CA TRP A 23 11.02 5.91 -11.27
C TRP A 23 10.12 4.68 -11.36
N THR A 24 9.15 4.69 -12.27
CA THR A 24 8.31 3.52 -12.54
C THR A 24 9.12 2.39 -13.16
N ALA A 25 9.94 2.69 -14.18
CA ALA A 25 10.82 1.71 -14.81
C ALA A 25 11.86 1.17 -13.83
N TRP A 26 12.44 2.04 -13.00
CA TRP A 26 13.38 1.69 -11.94
C TRP A 26 12.75 0.74 -10.91
N ALA A 27 11.53 1.06 -10.44
CA ALA A 27 10.81 0.18 -9.52
C ALA A 27 10.51 -1.20 -10.14
N ILE A 28 10.04 -1.24 -11.38
CA ILE A 28 9.75 -2.51 -12.07
C ILE A 28 11.03 -3.33 -12.24
N ALA A 29 12.10 -2.73 -12.78
CA ALA A 29 13.36 -3.41 -13.03
C ALA A 29 14.03 -3.88 -11.72
N GLY A 30 14.05 -3.01 -10.71
CA GLY A 30 14.62 -3.31 -9.40
C GLY A 30 13.84 -4.42 -8.69
N CYS A 31 12.51 -4.36 -8.65
CA CYS A 31 11.70 -5.44 -8.08
C CYS A 31 11.88 -6.75 -8.85
N ALA A 32 11.93 -6.73 -10.18
CA ALA A 32 12.19 -7.93 -10.98
C ALA A 32 13.56 -8.54 -10.65
N LEU A 33 14.60 -7.71 -10.50
CA LEU A 33 15.93 -8.17 -10.11
C LEU A 33 15.94 -8.74 -8.68
N LEU A 34 15.26 -8.10 -7.72
CA LEU A 34 15.16 -8.59 -6.34
C LEU A 34 14.41 -9.93 -6.28
N LEU A 35 13.30 -10.06 -7.01
CA LEU A 35 12.56 -11.32 -7.12
C LEU A 35 13.42 -12.41 -7.76
N TYR A 36 14.14 -12.09 -8.84
CA TYR A 36 15.06 -13.02 -9.49
C TYR A 36 16.19 -13.47 -8.55
N ALA A 37 16.83 -12.53 -7.84
CA ALA A 37 17.90 -12.83 -6.90
C ALA A 37 17.39 -13.66 -5.71
N ALA A 38 16.20 -13.33 -5.18
CA ALA A 38 15.58 -14.11 -4.12
C ALA A 38 15.18 -15.52 -4.58
N TRP A 39 14.82 -15.69 -5.86
CA TRP A 39 14.49 -17.00 -6.41
C TRP A 39 15.72 -17.87 -6.73
N THR A 40 16.76 -17.28 -7.32
CA THR A 40 17.94 -18.01 -7.83
C THR A 40 19.11 -18.12 -6.86
N ASP A 41 19.17 -17.23 -5.87
CA ASP A 41 20.20 -17.19 -4.84
C ASP A 41 21.66 -17.11 -5.35
N PRO A 42 22.00 -16.09 -6.15
CA PRO A 42 23.34 -16.00 -6.73
C PRO A 42 24.42 -15.64 -5.70
N VAL A 43 24.05 -15.24 -4.48
CA VAL A 43 24.96 -14.66 -3.49
C VAL A 43 25.32 -15.64 -2.36
N THR A 44 24.36 -16.43 -1.87
CA THR A 44 24.56 -17.22 -0.64
C THR A 44 25.67 -18.26 -0.79
N GLY A 45 25.73 -18.97 -1.93
CA GLY A 45 26.76 -19.99 -2.18
C GLY A 45 28.18 -19.43 -2.12
N PRO A 46 28.52 -18.39 -2.93
CA PRO A 46 29.81 -17.72 -2.85
C PRO A 46 30.13 -17.18 -1.46
N LEU A 47 29.18 -16.52 -0.80
CA LEU A 47 29.36 -15.99 0.56
C LEU A 47 29.71 -17.10 1.56
N PHE A 48 29.02 -18.23 1.52
CA PHE A 48 29.28 -19.34 2.43
C PHE A 48 30.58 -20.08 2.10
N GLY A 49 30.98 -20.12 0.83
CA GLY A 49 32.31 -20.58 0.44
C GLY A 49 33.41 -19.73 1.06
N VAL A 50 33.25 -18.40 1.04
CA VAL A 50 34.16 -17.46 1.69
C VAL A 50 34.17 -17.70 3.21
N LEU A 51 33.01 -17.73 3.87
CA LEU A 51 32.95 -17.98 5.32
C LEU A 51 33.62 -19.31 5.71
N SER A 52 33.40 -20.36 4.94
CA SER A 52 34.06 -21.66 5.16
C SER A 52 35.57 -21.56 5.01
N ALA A 53 36.07 -20.80 4.03
CA ALA A 53 37.50 -20.57 3.84
C ALA A 53 38.13 -19.78 5.01
N TYR A 54 37.35 -18.93 5.68
CA TYR A 54 37.74 -18.23 6.91
C TYR A 54 37.45 -19.02 8.20
N GLY A 55 37.21 -20.33 8.11
CA GLY A 55 37.10 -21.21 9.26
C GLY A 55 35.72 -21.27 9.92
N ALA A 56 34.67 -20.75 9.27
CA ALA A 56 33.31 -20.96 9.76
C ALA A 56 32.97 -22.46 9.77
N PRO A 57 32.50 -23.02 10.90
CA PRO A 57 32.32 -24.45 11.00
C PRO A 57 31.16 -24.92 10.10
N PRO A 58 31.26 -26.11 9.47
CA PRO A 58 30.24 -26.59 8.53
C PRO A 58 28.82 -26.68 9.11
N TRP A 59 28.70 -26.97 10.41
CA TRP A 59 27.40 -27.04 11.07
C TRP A 59 26.70 -25.67 11.15
N LEU A 60 27.46 -24.58 11.33
CA LEU A 60 26.90 -23.22 11.38
C LEU A 60 26.33 -22.84 10.00
N ILE A 61 27.09 -23.11 8.94
CA ILE A 61 26.65 -22.86 7.56
C ILE A 61 25.42 -23.70 7.22
N ARG A 62 25.45 -25.00 7.52
CA ARG A 62 24.41 -25.95 7.12
C ARG A 62 23.11 -25.79 7.91
N PHE A 63 23.19 -25.64 9.23
CA PHE A 63 22.03 -25.71 10.12
C PHE A 63 21.53 -24.36 10.61
N VAL A 64 22.31 -23.28 10.43
CA VAL A 64 21.92 -21.93 10.85
C VAL A 64 21.85 -20.99 9.66
N LEU A 65 22.96 -20.74 8.98
CA LEU A 65 23.02 -19.71 7.93
C LEU A 65 22.21 -20.10 6.69
N SER A 66 22.26 -21.36 6.25
CA SER A 66 21.47 -21.84 5.10
C SER A 66 19.95 -21.75 5.32
N PRO A 67 19.39 -22.24 6.44
CA PRO A 67 17.97 -22.02 6.72
C PRO A 67 17.59 -20.53 6.83
N LEU A 68 18.43 -19.71 7.48
CA LEU A 68 18.18 -18.28 7.60
C LEU A 68 18.21 -17.56 6.25
N SER A 69 19.13 -17.91 5.35
CA SER A 69 19.17 -17.32 4.01
C SER A 69 17.94 -17.69 3.20
N VAL A 70 17.47 -18.94 3.31
CA VAL A 70 16.22 -19.39 2.69
C VAL A 70 15.01 -18.59 3.20
N VAL A 71 14.90 -18.39 4.52
CA VAL A 71 13.82 -17.57 5.11
C VAL A 71 13.92 -16.12 4.65
N ALA A 72 15.11 -15.53 4.68
CA ALA A 72 15.35 -14.16 4.24
C ALA A 72 14.96 -13.95 2.77
N ARG A 73 15.24 -14.94 1.91
CA ARG A 73 14.82 -14.93 0.50
C ARG A 73 13.30 -14.97 0.35
N GLY A 74 12.60 -15.79 1.13
CA GLY A 74 11.13 -15.80 1.12
C GLY A 74 10.53 -14.47 1.57
N ILE A 75 11.10 -13.86 2.63
CA ILE A 75 10.72 -12.50 3.08
C ILE A 75 10.94 -11.48 1.97
N LEU A 76 12.11 -11.51 1.31
CA LEU A 76 12.43 -10.59 0.22
C LEU A 76 11.44 -10.70 -0.95
N ILE A 77 10.99 -11.91 -1.28
CA ILE A 77 9.93 -12.10 -2.28
C ILE A 77 8.63 -11.42 -1.87
N VAL A 78 8.19 -11.64 -0.63
CA VAL A 78 6.93 -11.06 -0.14
C VAL A 78 7.02 -9.53 -0.10
N GLU A 79 8.12 -8.95 0.37
CA GLU A 79 8.31 -7.50 0.40
C GLU A 79 8.38 -6.89 -1.01
N ALA A 80 9.13 -7.51 -1.94
CA ALA A 80 9.26 -7.00 -3.31
C ALA A 80 7.94 -7.14 -4.08
N PHE A 81 7.28 -8.29 -3.98
CA PHE A 81 5.97 -8.51 -4.60
C PHE A 81 4.90 -7.61 -3.97
N GLY A 82 4.86 -7.55 -2.64
CA GLY A 82 3.92 -6.73 -1.89
C GLY A 82 4.03 -5.25 -2.26
N TYR A 83 5.25 -4.74 -2.41
CA TYR A 83 5.49 -3.38 -2.91
C TYR A 83 4.91 -3.16 -4.32
N VAL A 84 5.23 -4.04 -5.27
CA VAL A 84 4.72 -3.96 -6.65
C VAL A 84 3.20 -4.03 -6.68
N TYR A 85 2.65 -4.98 -5.94
CA TYR A 85 1.22 -5.22 -5.87
C TYR A 85 0.49 -4.00 -5.28
N HIS A 86 0.95 -3.51 -4.13
CA HIS A 86 0.33 -2.36 -3.49
C HIS A 86 0.44 -1.11 -4.37
N ARG A 87 1.62 -0.82 -4.93
CA ARG A 87 1.86 0.36 -5.77
C ARG A 87 1.11 0.35 -7.10
N PHE A 88 1.08 -0.77 -7.81
CA PHE A 88 0.63 -0.82 -9.21
C PHE A 88 -0.72 -1.50 -9.42
N PHE A 89 -1.21 -2.28 -8.45
CA PHE A 89 -2.45 -3.07 -8.58
C PHE A 89 -3.53 -2.62 -7.60
N GLN A 90 -3.16 -2.12 -6.42
CA GLN A 90 -4.11 -1.59 -5.44
C GLN A 90 -4.31 -0.08 -5.55
N HIS A 91 -3.25 0.66 -5.91
CA HIS A 91 -3.33 2.10 -6.18
C HIS A 91 -3.49 2.42 -7.66
N LEU A 92 -4.03 3.61 -7.93
CA LEU A 92 -4.33 4.08 -9.28
C LEU A 92 -3.09 4.09 -10.16
N GLY A 93 -3.13 3.27 -11.21
CA GLY A 93 -2.04 3.14 -12.15
C GLY A 93 -2.53 2.88 -13.57
N TRP A 94 -1.56 2.70 -14.46
CA TRP A 94 -1.84 2.32 -15.85
C TRP A 94 -2.58 0.97 -15.94
N LEU A 95 -2.18 0.02 -15.09
CA LEU A 95 -2.73 -1.34 -15.03
C LEU A 95 -4.18 -1.36 -14.54
N THR A 96 -4.48 -0.67 -13.44
CA THR A 96 -5.84 -0.64 -12.86
C THR A 96 -6.85 0.04 -13.78
N ARG A 97 -6.40 0.98 -14.63
CA ARG A 97 -7.25 1.61 -15.65
C ARG A 97 -7.59 0.71 -16.84
N ARG A 98 -6.82 -0.36 -17.08
CA ARG A 98 -6.98 -1.24 -18.26
C ARG A 98 -7.49 -2.63 -17.95
N SER A 99 -7.34 -3.10 -16.71
CA SER A 99 -7.77 -4.44 -16.30
C SER A 99 -8.94 -4.37 -15.32
N ALA A 100 -10.08 -4.96 -15.69
CA ALA A 100 -11.26 -5.05 -14.83
C ALA A 100 -10.96 -5.82 -13.52
N VAL A 101 -10.08 -6.82 -13.58
CA VAL A 101 -9.68 -7.61 -12.40
C VAL A 101 -8.90 -6.74 -11.42
N MET A 102 -7.91 -5.98 -11.90
CA MET A 102 -7.10 -5.10 -11.04
C MET A 102 -7.92 -3.93 -10.52
N ARG A 103 -8.87 -3.47 -11.33
CA ARG A 103 -9.81 -2.42 -10.98
C ARG A 103 -10.71 -2.80 -9.81
N ARG A 104 -11.14 -4.07 -9.71
CA ARG A 104 -11.86 -4.57 -8.53
C ARG A 104 -11.01 -4.49 -7.25
N ASN A 105 -9.75 -4.91 -7.30
CA ASN A 105 -8.85 -4.81 -6.14
C ASN A 105 -8.63 -3.34 -5.74
N GLN A 106 -8.43 -2.48 -6.73
CA GLN A 106 -8.29 -1.05 -6.52
C GLN A 106 -9.54 -0.46 -5.85
N MET A 107 -10.74 -0.87 -6.25
CA MET A 107 -12.00 -0.44 -5.61
C MET A 107 -12.05 -0.83 -4.13
N TYR A 108 -11.70 -2.06 -3.77
CA TYR A 108 -11.70 -2.49 -2.35
C TYR A 108 -10.66 -1.74 -1.54
N HIS A 109 -9.45 -1.62 -2.06
CA HIS A 109 -8.38 -0.86 -1.40
C HIS A 109 -8.74 0.61 -1.22
N TRP A 110 -9.41 1.18 -2.20
CA TRP A 110 -9.92 2.53 -2.14
C TRP A 110 -11.04 2.71 -1.09
N ILE A 111 -11.99 1.76 -1.00
CA ILE A 111 -13.02 1.70 0.05
C ILE A 111 -12.37 1.58 1.44
N HIS A 112 -11.30 0.77 1.57
CA HIS A 112 -10.50 0.66 2.79
C HIS A 112 -10.02 2.03 3.26
N HIS A 113 -9.41 2.81 2.37
CA HIS A 113 -8.86 4.13 2.70
C HIS A 113 -9.90 5.24 2.90
N MET A 114 -11.00 5.24 2.14
CA MET A 114 -11.96 6.34 2.18
C MET A 114 -13.12 6.13 3.13
N VAL A 115 -13.52 4.89 3.35
CA VAL A 115 -14.81 4.57 3.96
C VAL A 115 -14.62 3.79 5.25
N ILE A 116 -13.81 2.73 5.22
CA ILE A 116 -13.62 1.87 6.40
C ILE A 116 -12.62 2.51 7.36
N TYR A 117 -11.44 2.92 6.89
CA TYR A 117 -10.41 3.52 7.74
C TYR A 117 -10.01 4.89 7.21
N PRO A 118 -10.95 5.85 7.13
CA PRO A 118 -10.61 7.20 6.75
C PRO A 118 -9.68 7.81 7.78
N ILE A 119 -8.74 8.61 7.29
CA ILE A 119 -7.87 9.47 8.08
C ILE A 119 -8.66 10.30 9.11
N GLY A 120 -8.03 10.52 10.26
CA GLY A 120 -8.64 11.12 11.45
C GLY A 120 -8.92 10.07 12.53
N ARG A 121 -9.89 10.36 13.40
CA ARG A 121 -10.23 9.53 14.57
C ARG A 121 -10.77 8.13 14.24
N PHE A 122 -11.16 7.89 12.99
CA PHE A 122 -11.72 6.61 12.53
C PHE A 122 -10.69 5.72 11.83
N TYR A 123 -9.46 6.21 11.64
CA TYR A 123 -8.35 5.42 11.11
C TYR A 123 -8.07 4.19 11.98
N ARG A 124 -8.24 4.34 13.31
CA ARG A 124 -8.23 3.23 14.27
C ARG A 124 -9.62 3.00 14.87
N ARG A 125 -9.94 1.75 15.15
CA ARG A 125 -11.22 1.32 15.72
C ARG A 125 -11.01 0.45 16.95
N ALA A 126 -11.94 0.54 17.89
CA ALA A 126 -12.03 -0.34 19.06
C ALA A 126 -12.86 -1.60 18.81
N MET A 127 -13.20 -1.86 17.54
CA MET A 127 -13.97 -3.00 17.07
C MET A 127 -13.06 -3.93 16.27
N PRO A 128 -13.49 -5.18 15.99
CA PRO A 128 -12.75 -6.08 15.12
C PRO A 128 -12.40 -5.43 13.77
N TYR A 129 -11.27 -5.84 13.22
CA TYR A 129 -10.86 -5.43 11.89
C TYR A 129 -11.95 -5.84 10.88
N VAL A 130 -12.34 -4.88 10.05
CA VAL A 130 -13.25 -5.06 8.93
C VAL A 130 -12.42 -5.12 7.65
N ASP A 131 -12.47 -6.26 6.97
CA ASP A 131 -11.90 -6.43 5.64
C ASP A 131 -12.65 -5.58 4.61
N SER A 132 -11.92 -5.03 3.65
CA SER A 132 -12.53 -4.31 2.52
C SER A 132 -13.05 -5.24 1.43
N GLU A 133 -12.52 -6.47 1.35
CA GLU A 133 -12.91 -7.48 0.39
C GLU A 133 -13.64 -8.62 1.11
N ASP A 134 -14.90 -8.84 0.75
CA ASP A 134 -15.67 -9.97 1.28
C ASP A 134 -15.15 -11.28 0.66
N GLY A 135 -14.64 -12.20 1.50
CA GLY A 135 -14.25 -13.55 1.11
C GLY A 135 -12.74 -13.75 0.93
N ILE A 136 -12.35 -14.55 -0.06
CA ILE A 136 -10.95 -14.86 -0.33
C ILE A 136 -10.37 -13.77 -1.22
N ALA A 137 -9.34 -13.08 -0.74
CA ALA A 137 -8.55 -12.11 -1.50
C ALA A 137 -7.72 -12.79 -2.59
N TRP A 138 -8.39 -13.31 -3.62
CA TRP A 138 -7.81 -14.15 -4.67
C TRP A 138 -6.63 -13.49 -5.37
N SER A 139 -6.65 -12.17 -5.44
CA SER A 139 -5.61 -11.36 -6.05
C SER A 139 -4.27 -11.41 -5.31
N TRP A 140 -4.29 -11.70 -4.01
CA TRP A 140 -3.10 -12.00 -3.19
C TRP A 140 -2.83 -13.50 -3.09
N VAL A 141 -3.89 -14.30 -2.94
CA VAL A 141 -3.78 -15.75 -2.72
C VAL A 141 -3.22 -16.45 -3.96
N VAL A 142 -3.68 -16.10 -5.16
CA VAL A 142 -3.23 -16.76 -6.41
C VAL A 142 -1.73 -16.61 -6.63
N PRO A 143 -1.13 -15.40 -6.60
CA PRO A 143 0.32 -15.26 -6.72
C PRO A 143 1.11 -16.05 -5.67
N ALA A 144 0.65 -16.05 -4.41
CA ALA A 144 1.30 -16.79 -3.34
C ALA A 144 1.25 -18.31 -3.58
N VAL A 145 0.09 -18.84 -3.98
CA VAL A 145 -0.08 -20.26 -4.32
C VAL A 145 0.79 -20.64 -5.51
N LEU A 146 0.84 -19.82 -6.56
CA LEU A 146 1.68 -20.06 -7.72
C LEU A 146 3.17 -20.07 -7.35
N ALA A 147 3.64 -19.13 -6.52
CA ALA A 147 5.01 -19.11 -6.04
C ALA A 147 5.35 -20.35 -5.19
N CYS A 148 4.47 -20.72 -4.25
CA CYS A 148 4.64 -21.92 -3.44
C CYS A 148 4.62 -23.22 -4.25
N ALA A 149 3.82 -23.30 -5.31
CA ALA A 149 3.77 -24.45 -6.21
C ALA A 149 4.97 -24.50 -7.19
N ALA A 150 5.45 -23.34 -7.65
CA ALA A 150 6.60 -23.26 -8.54
C ALA A 150 7.93 -23.57 -7.83
N ALA A 151 8.01 -23.35 -6.51
CA ALA A 151 9.20 -23.63 -5.72
C ALA A 151 9.65 -25.11 -5.81
N PRO A 152 8.83 -26.15 -5.50
CA PRO A 152 9.23 -27.54 -5.67
C PRO A 152 9.50 -27.93 -7.12
N ALA A 153 8.78 -27.33 -8.09
CA ALA A 153 9.00 -27.62 -9.51
C ALA A 153 10.37 -27.13 -10.02
N THR A 154 10.87 -26.01 -9.50
CA THR A 154 12.12 -25.38 -9.97
C THR A 154 13.33 -25.65 -9.06
N MET A 155 13.12 -25.82 -7.76
CA MET A 155 14.17 -26.04 -6.76
C MET A 155 14.26 -27.51 -6.29
N GLY A 156 13.30 -28.34 -6.68
CA GLY A 156 13.17 -29.75 -6.27
C GLY A 156 12.53 -29.93 -4.90
N TRP A 157 12.08 -31.16 -4.62
CA TRP A 157 11.46 -31.55 -3.35
C TRP A 157 12.52 -31.78 -2.26
N ARG A 158 12.83 -30.73 -1.49
CA ARG A 158 13.81 -30.74 -0.40
C ARG A 158 13.30 -29.92 0.77
N TRP A 159 13.86 -30.14 1.96
CA TRP A 159 13.50 -29.38 3.18
C TRP A 159 13.69 -27.86 2.98
N SER A 160 14.77 -27.43 2.33
CA SER A 160 14.99 -26.00 2.02
C SER A 160 13.87 -25.42 1.17
N THR A 161 13.33 -26.16 0.21
CA THR A 161 12.23 -25.71 -0.65
C THR A 161 10.92 -25.59 0.12
N LEU A 162 10.64 -26.53 1.03
CA LEU A 162 9.49 -26.46 1.93
C LEU A 162 9.61 -25.27 2.89
N LEU A 163 10.80 -25.04 3.45
CA LEU A 163 11.07 -23.89 4.31
C LEU A 163 10.92 -22.57 3.55
N PHE A 164 11.37 -22.51 2.30
CA PHE A 164 11.19 -21.35 1.42
C PHE A 164 9.70 -21.05 1.20
N ALA A 165 8.91 -22.03 0.76
CA ALA A 165 7.47 -21.86 0.56
C ALA A 165 6.74 -21.49 1.87
N ALA A 166 7.10 -22.13 2.99
CA ALA A 166 6.57 -21.83 4.30
C ALA A 166 6.93 -20.40 4.75
N SER A 167 8.13 -19.91 4.44
CA SER A 167 8.53 -18.54 4.76
C SER A 167 7.73 -17.50 3.96
N ILE A 168 7.43 -17.75 2.68
CA ILE A 168 6.57 -16.89 1.86
C ILE A 168 5.15 -16.83 2.47
N ALA A 169 4.53 -17.99 2.66
CA ALA A 169 3.15 -18.08 3.15
C ALA A 169 3.03 -17.56 4.59
N GLY A 170 3.94 -17.98 5.46
CA GLY A 170 3.97 -17.58 6.87
C GLY A 170 4.24 -16.10 7.05
N TYR A 171 5.20 -15.52 6.33
CA TYR A 171 5.49 -14.09 6.44
C TYR A 171 4.34 -13.23 5.92
N ALA A 172 3.76 -13.58 4.76
CA ALA A 172 2.60 -12.86 4.22
C ALA A 172 1.39 -12.89 5.17
N LYS A 173 0.98 -14.09 5.64
CA LYS A 173 -0.22 -14.26 6.48
C LYS A 173 -0.02 -13.80 7.92
N LEU A 174 1.10 -14.16 8.54
CA LEU A 174 1.28 -13.98 9.99
C LEU A 174 1.96 -12.66 10.36
N ILE A 175 2.70 -12.05 9.44
CA ILE A 175 3.44 -10.82 9.71
C ILE A 175 2.81 -9.66 8.95
N VAL A 176 2.74 -9.73 7.61
CA VAL A 176 2.25 -8.60 6.79
C VAL A 176 0.78 -8.29 7.08
N GLU A 177 -0.10 -9.28 6.96
CA GLU A 177 -1.53 -9.09 7.20
C GLU A 177 -1.81 -8.68 8.65
N THR A 178 -1.21 -9.38 9.63
CA THR A 178 -1.35 -9.03 11.05
C THR A 178 -0.85 -7.62 11.37
N ALA A 179 0.24 -7.16 10.74
CA ALA A 179 0.72 -5.79 10.91
C ALA A 179 -0.29 -4.77 10.34
N HIS A 180 -0.77 -5.02 9.12
CA HIS A 180 -1.75 -4.16 8.45
C HIS A 180 -3.05 -4.03 9.25
N GLU A 181 -3.62 -5.15 9.69
CA GLU A 181 -4.82 -5.18 10.53
C GLU A 181 -4.62 -4.34 11.80
N ARG A 182 -3.49 -4.55 12.48
CA ARG A 182 -3.20 -3.88 13.75
C ARG A 182 -3.10 -2.37 13.60
N PHE A 183 -2.63 -1.87 12.45
CA PHE A 183 -2.55 -0.41 12.24
C PHE A 183 -3.90 0.28 12.42
N HIS A 184 -4.98 -0.48 12.28
CA HIS A 184 -6.35 -0.02 12.36
C HIS A 184 -7.04 -0.38 13.69
N LEU A 185 -6.33 -0.92 14.68
CA LEU A 185 -6.86 -1.33 15.98
C LEU A 185 -6.29 -0.48 17.12
N VAL A 186 -7.11 -0.02 18.07
CA VAL A 186 -6.62 0.78 19.22
C VAL A 186 -6.01 -0.06 20.35
N ARG A 187 -6.24 -1.38 20.39
CA ARG A 187 -5.76 -2.26 21.47
C ARG A 187 -5.28 -3.58 20.90
N HIS A 188 -3.96 -3.76 20.85
CA HIS A 188 -3.32 -5.00 20.41
C HIS A 188 -1.92 -5.13 21.02
N PRO A 189 -1.31 -6.33 21.03
CA PRO A 189 -0.04 -6.57 21.73
C PRO A 189 1.18 -5.76 21.25
N TRP A 190 1.09 -5.09 20.09
CA TRP A 190 2.22 -4.34 19.51
C TRP A 190 2.12 -2.82 19.70
N MET A 191 1.02 -2.30 20.26
CA MET A 191 0.75 -0.84 20.28
C MET A 191 1.81 -0.03 21.05
N ASN A 192 2.53 -0.66 21.98
CA ASN A 192 3.59 -0.02 22.78
C ASN A 192 5.00 -0.26 22.23
N SER A 193 5.16 -1.02 21.15
CA SER A 193 6.47 -1.23 20.52
C SER A 193 6.89 0.03 19.76
N ALA A 194 8.08 0.56 20.05
CA ALA A 194 8.63 1.73 19.38
C ALA A 194 8.73 1.53 17.86
N TYR A 195 9.14 0.32 17.44
CA TYR A 195 9.20 -0.03 16.02
C TYR A 195 7.82 -0.05 15.38
N TYR A 196 6.83 -0.63 16.07
CA TYR A 196 5.47 -0.67 15.57
C TYR A 196 4.85 0.74 15.45
N GLN A 197 5.04 1.60 16.45
CA GLN A 197 4.58 3.00 16.39
C GLN A 197 5.25 3.78 15.26
N TRP A 198 6.51 3.47 14.93
CA TRP A 198 7.19 4.04 13.77
C TRP A 198 6.58 3.54 12.45
N LEU A 199 6.31 2.23 12.32
CA LEU A 199 5.61 1.67 11.16
C LEU A 199 4.19 2.22 11.01
N GLU A 200 3.45 2.36 12.10
CA GLU A 200 2.09 2.94 12.10
C GLU A 200 2.12 4.38 11.54
N LYS A 201 3.13 5.19 11.91
CA LYS A 201 3.30 6.53 11.33
C LYS A 201 3.60 6.48 9.83
N ILE A 202 4.40 5.52 9.38
CA ILE A 202 4.68 5.32 7.95
C ILE A 202 3.39 4.97 7.20
N HIS A 203 2.57 4.05 7.74
CA HIS A 203 1.28 3.68 7.17
C HIS A 203 0.26 4.83 7.22
N LEU A 204 0.26 5.63 8.29
CA LEU A 204 -0.60 6.82 8.35
C LEU A 204 -0.21 7.86 7.29
N LEU A 205 1.08 8.04 7.02
CA LEU A 205 1.55 8.86 5.91
C LEU A 205 1.15 8.29 4.55
N HIS A 206 1.11 6.96 4.40
CA HIS A 206 0.56 6.31 3.20
C HIS A 206 -0.92 6.65 3.02
N HIS A 207 -1.71 6.60 4.09
CA HIS A 207 -3.11 7.04 4.04
C HIS A 207 -3.23 8.55 3.72
N TRP A 208 -2.23 9.37 4.06
CA TRP A 208 -2.24 10.81 3.78
C TRP A 208 -1.89 11.11 2.32
N ASP A 209 -0.88 10.42 1.77
CA ASP A 209 -0.53 10.44 0.34
C ASP A 209 -0.22 9.03 -0.16
N GLN A 210 -1.23 8.45 -0.81
CA GLN A 210 -1.21 7.08 -1.34
C GLN A 210 -0.22 6.86 -2.48
N ARG A 211 0.51 7.89 -2.92
CA ARG A 211 1.60 7.74 -3.89
C ARG A 211 2.91 7.29 -3.23
N ASN A 212 2.94 7.18 -1.91
CA ASN A 212 4.14 6.91 -1.12
C ASN A 212 3.89 5.83 -0.05
N ASN A 213 4.96 5.27 0.54
CA ASN A 213 4.92 4.31 1.65
C ASN A 213 4.07 3.06 1.36
N PHE A 214 4.38 2.34 0.28
CA PHE A 214 3.63 1.16 -0.15
C PHE A 214 3.98 -0.11 0.65
N THR A 215 5.06 -0.12 1.42
CA THR A 215 5.38 -1.26 2.27
C THR A 215 4.59 -1.23 3.58
N ILE A 216 4.31 -2.42 4.12
CA ILE A 216 3.55 -2.58 5.37
C ILE A 216 4.49 -2.81 6.56
N VAL A 217 5.49 -3.69 6.39
CA VAL A 217 6.34 -4.14 7.52
C VAL A 217 7.73 -3.54 7.44
N HIS A 218 8.27 -3.25 6.26
CA HIS A 218 9.62 -2.72 6.14
C HIS A 218 9.79 -1.69 4.99
N PRO A 219 10.14 -0.41 5.27
CA PRO A 219 10.23 0.65 4.25
C PRO A 219 11.46 0.58 3.33
N MET A 220 12.09 -0.59 3.20
CA MET A 220 13.28 -0.75 2.36
C MET A 220 12.93 -0.52 0.90
N MET A 221 11.82 -1.11 0.43
CA MET A 221 11.40 -0.93 -0.97
C MET A 221 11.00 0.52 -1.23
N ASP A 222 10.32 1.17 -0.28
CA ASP A 222 9.99 2.58 -0.40
C ASP A 222 11.23 3.47 -0.49
N ALA A 223 12.26 3.19 0.32
CA ALA A 223 13.52 3.93 0.27
C ALA A 223 14.27 3.69 -1.06
N LEU A 224 14.34 2.42 -1.51
CA LEU A 224 15.04 2.03 -2.74
C LEU A 224 14.40 2.61 -4.01
N PHE A 225 13.08 2.78 -3.99
CA PHE A 225 12.30 3.21 -5.16
C PHE A 225 11.75 4.64 -5.05
N GLY A 226 12.25 5.42 -4.09
CA GLY A 226 11.97 6.85 -3.98
C GLY A 226 10.53 7.17 -3.58
N THR A 227 9.88 6.30 -2.81
CA THR A 227 8.50 6.47 -2.33
C THR A 227 8.41 6.55 -0.80
N TYR A 228 9.54 6.68 -0.11
CA TYR A 228 9.57 6.77 1.36
C TYR A 228 9.29 8.18 1.87
N LEU A 229 8.23 8.33 2.66
CA LEU A 229 7.99 9.51 3.50
C LEU A 229 8.39 9.20 4.94
N SER A 230 9.44 9.88 5.42
CA SER A 230 9.89 9.74 6.79
C SER A 230 8.92 10.42 7.77
N PRO A 231 8.51 9.74 8.87
CA PRO A 231 7.76 10.37 9.96
C PRO A 231 8.43 11.59 10.57
N ARG A 232 9.77 11.69 10.48
CA ARG A 232 10.53 12.80 11.06
C ARG A 232 10.37 14.08 10.26
N THR A 233 10.45 14.01 8.94
CA THR A 233 10.35 15.17 8.06
C THR A 233 8.91 15.54 7.73
N HIS A 234 7.96 14.62 7.94
CA HIS A 234 6.53 14.80 7.65
C HIS A 234 5.66 14.84 8.93
N ALA A 235 6.18 15.45 10.00
CA ALA A 235 5.47 15.54 11.28
C ALA A 235 4.20 16.39 11.18
N ARG A 236 4.17 17.39 10.29
CA ARG A 236 2.99 18.24 10.05
C ARG A 236 1.88 17.43 9.39
N GLU A 237 2.21 16.66 8.37
CA GLU A 237 1.29 15.79 7.63
C GLU A 237 0.70 14.73 8.55
N LEU A 238 1.51 14.15 9.43
CA LEU A 238 1.03 13.24 10.48
C LEU A 238 0.02 13.90 11.41
N LYS A 239 0.25 15.16 11.81
CA LYS A 239 -0.70 15.90 12.64
C LYS A 239 -2.02 16.10 11.90
N VAL A 240 -1.95 16.54 10.64
CA VAL A 240 -3.12 16.71 9.75
C VAL A 240 -3.86 15.39 9.53
N ALA A 241 -3.13 14.28 9.37
CA ALA A 241 -3.70 12.93 9.19
C ALA A 241 -4.43 12.40 10.45
N MET A 242 -4.29 13.07 11.59
CA MET A 242 -5.05 12.75 12.80
C MET A 242 -6.26 13.66 12.99
N GLU A 243 -6.40 14.72 12.19
CA GLU A 243 -7.50 15.69 12.26
C GLU A 243 -8.65 15.28 11.31
N ASP A 244 -9.85 15.07 11.86
CA ASP A 244 -11.02 14.57 11.10
C ASP A 244 -11.43 15.42 9.90
N ALA A 245 -11.16 16.73 9.97
CA ALA A 245 -11.77 17.71 9.10
C ALA A 245 -10.89 18.11 7.91
N GLU A 246 -9.60 17.80 7.95
CA GLU A 246 -8.67 18.25 6.91
C GLU A 246 -8.70 17.32 5.69
N LEU A 247 -8.53 17.93 4.51
CA LEU A 247 -8.34 17.19 3.27
C LEU A 247 -6.88 16.81 3.11
N THR A 248 -6.65 15.56 2.71
CA THR A 248 -5.32 15.02 2.43
C THR A 248 -5.08 14.90 0.93
N ALA A 249 -3.83 14.65 0.54
CA ALA A 249 -3.51 14.35 -0.86
C ALA A 249 -4.27 13.09 -1.33
N SER A 250 -4.36 12.08 -0.47
CA SER A 250 -5.14 10.87 -0.73
C SER A 250 -6.61 11.17 -0.98
N ASP A 251 -7.24 12.03 -0.18
CA ASP A 251 -8.64 12.42 -0.39
C ASP A 251 -8.81 12.97 -1.83
N LEU A 252 -7.99 13.93 -2.24
CA LEU A 252 -8.09 14.53 -3.58
C LEU A 252 -7.90 13.51 -4.71
N ILE A 253 -6.91 12.61 -4.60
CA ILE A 253 -6.64 11.55 -5.58
C ILE A 253 -7.87 10.63 -5.71
N ASN A 254 -8.37 10.18 -4.56
CA ASN A 254 -9.44 9.22 -4.45
C ASN A 254 -10.80 9.77 -4.89
N TRP A 255 -11.13 10.99 -4.48
CA TRP A 255 -12.36 11.65 -4.91
C TRP A 255 -12.33 11.98 -6.39
N ARG A 256 -11.20 12.45 -6.93
CA ARG A 256 -11.08 12.68 -8.38
C ARG A 256 -11.33 11.39 -9.16
N TYR A 257 -10.76 10.26 -8.72
CA TYR A 257 -11.01 8.97 -9.34
C TYR A 257 -12.48 8.58 -9.30
N LEU A 258 -13.10 8.62 -8.12
CA LEU A 258 -14.51 8.29 -7.98
C LEU A 258 -15.38 9.12 -8.91
N LEU A 259 -15.11 10.41 -8.98
CA LEU A 259 -15.95 11.34 -9.70
C LEU A 259 -15.72 11.29 -11.19
N LYS A 260 -14.51 10.96 -11.68
CA LYS A 260 -14.19 11.03 -13.12
C LYS A 260 -14.04 9.69 -13.79
N GLU A 261 -13.49 8.71 -13.09
CA GLU A 261 -12.99 7.48 -13.68
C GLU A 261 -13.82 6.28 -13.26
N ALA A 262 -14.44 6.27 -12.07
CA ALA A 262 -15.23 5.13 -11.58
C ALA A 262 -16.38 4.75 -12.51
N THR A 263 -16.57 3.45 -12.68
CA THR A 263 -17.72 2.85 -13.36
C THR A 263 -18.98 3.03 -12.52
N PRO A 264 -20.18 2.89 -13.12
CA PRO A 264 -21.43 2.92 -12.36
C PRO A 264 -21.48 1.91 -11.21
N ALA A 265 -20.88 0.72 -11.38
CA ALA A 265 -20.83 -0.31 -10.34
C ALA A 265 -19.95 0.11 -9.15
N GLU A 266 -18.75 0.65 -9.41
CA GLU A 266 -17.86 1.16 -8.36
C GLU A 266 -18.47 2.35 -7.62
N TYR A 267 -19.12 3.26 -8.37
CA TYR A 267 -19.81 4.40 -7.80
C TYR A 267 -20.98 3.98 -6.89
N ALA A 268 -21.76 2.97 -7.31
CA ALA A 268 -22.83 2.40 -6.49
C ALA A 268 -22.29 1.68 -5.24
N ALA A 269 -21.20 0.91 -5.38
CA ALA A 269 -20.54 0.26 -4.25
C ALA A 269 -20.06 1.28 -3.21
N PHE A 270 -19.47 2.39 -3.67
CA PHE A 270 -19.10 3.50 -2.79
C PHE A 270 -20.29 4.09 -2.05
N ILE A 271 -21.37 4.45 -2.75
CA ILE A 271 -22.56 5.04 -2.13
C ILE A 271 -23.13 4.09 -1.07
N SER A 272 -23.19 2.79 -1.38
CA SER A 272 -23.65 1.76 -0.45
C SER A 272 -22.81 1.75 0.83
N GLN A 273 -21.49 1.73 0.71
CA GLN A 273 -20.57 1.71 1.85
C GLN A 273 -20.56 3.05 2.61
N ALA A 274 -20.56 4.19 1.91
CA ALA A 274 -20.57 5.52 2.51
C ALA A 274 -21.84 5.78 3.34
N ARG A 275 -22.99 5.20 2.94
CA ARG A 275 -24.23 5.26 3.74
C ARG A 275 -24.11 4.48 5.05
N ARG A 276 -23.37 3.36 5.05
CA ARG A 276 -23.08 2.58 6.27
C ARG A 276 -22.04 3.27 7.16
N HIS A 277 -21.18 4.10 6.59
CA HIS A 277 -20.10 4.81 7.27
C HIS A 277 -20.20 6.34 7.06
N SER A 278 -21.24 6.94 7.64
CA SER A 278 -21.54 8.37 7.51
C SER A 278 -20.42 9.37 7.85
N PRO A 279 -19.41 9.06 8.72
CA PRO A 279 -18.33 10.01 8.98
C PRO A 279 -17.52 10.41 7.75
N SER A 280 -17.31 9.50 6.79
CA SER A 280 -16.56 9.76 5.56
C SER A 280 -17.24 10.79 4.64
N VAL A 281 -18.55 10.96 4.80
CA VAL A 281 -19.38 11.90 4.04
C VAL A 281 -19.14 13.35 4.48
N ARG A 282 -18.56 13.58 5.67
CA ARG A 282 -18.26 14.94 6.15
C ARG A 282 -17.19 15.65 5.33
N LYS A 283 -16.26 14.89 4.72
CA LYS A 283 -15.24 15.46 3.83
C LYS A 283 -15.81 15.98 2.50
N LEU A 284 -17.03 15.58 2.12
CA LEU A 284 -17.69 16.08 0.91
C LEU A 284 -17.94 17.59 0.95
N ASP A 285 -18.32 18.15 2.10
CA ASP A 285 -18.52 19.60 2.21
C ASP A 285 -17.20 20.36 2.03
N ARG A 286 -16.12 19.84 2.63
CA ARG A 286 -14.77 20.40 2.48
C ARG A 286 -14.30 20.35 1.03
N LEU A 287 -14.58 19.25 0.31
CA LEU A 287 -14.26 19.14 -1.12
C LEU A 287 -15.05 20.12 -1.96
N LEU A 288 -16.35 20.27 -1.68
CA LEU A 288 -17.19 21.26 -2.35
C LEU A 288 -16.64 22.67 -2.15
N ALA A 289 -16.30 23.04 -0.92
CA ALA A 289 -15.69 24.33 -0.61
C ALA A 289 -14.36 24.52 -1.36
N THR A 290 -13.50 23.49 -1.38
CA THR A 290 -12.20 23.53 -2.08
C THR A 290 -12.36 23.73 -3.59
N PHE A 291 -13.29 23.00 -4.21
CA PHE A 291 -13.56 23.16 -5.64
C PHE A 291 -14.24 24.49 -5.96
N GLN A 292 -15.09 25.00 -5.06
CA GLN A 292 -15.69 26.32 -5.19
C GLN A 292 -14.63 27.43 -5.15
N GLU A 293 -13.74 27.43 -4.15
CA GLU A 293 -12.63 28.39 -4.03
C GLU A 293 -11.72 28.34 -5.28
N ARG A 294 -11.46 27.14 -5.79
CA ARG A 294 -10.71 26.97 -7.05
C ARG A 294 -11.43 27.61 -8.24
N LEU A 295 -12.75 27.51 -8.32
CA LEU A 295 -13.54 28.12 -9.39
C LEU A 295 -13.67 29.64 -9.25
N GLU A 296 -13.68 30.17 -8.03
CA GLU A 296 -13.66 31.61 -7.77
C GLU A 296 -12.32 32.23 -8.20
N THR A 297 -11.21 31.55 -7.89
CA THR A 297 -9.87 32.00 -8.27
C THR A 297 -9.48 31.67 -9.72
N HIS A 298 -10.05 30.60 -10.30
CA HIS A 298 -9.75 30.11 -11.64
C HIS A 298 -11.04 29.71 -12.38
N PRO A 299 -11.90 30.66 -12.76
CA PRO A 299 -13.23 30.37 -13.32
C PRO A 299 -13.20 29.56 -14.62
N GLN A 300 -12.09 29.60 -15.36
CA GLN A 300 -11.85 28.84 -16.59
C GLN A 300 -11.46 27.37 -16.36
N ASP A 301 -11.23 26.94 -15.11
CA ASP A 301 -10.82 25.58 -14.78
C ASP A 301 -11.99 24.59 -14.98
N ARG A 302 -12.02 23.99 -16.18
CA ARG A 302 -13.09 23.06 -16.60
C ARG A 302 -13.14 21.81 -15.71
N GLU A 303 -12.00 21.32 -15.24
CA GLU A 303 -11.95 20.11 -14.42
C GLU A 303 -12.50 20.39 -13.02
N ALA A 304 -12.14 21.52 -12.39
CA ALA A 304 -12.72 21.92 -11.12
C ALA A 304 -14.24 22.07 -11.21
N ARG A 305 -14.76 22.59 -12.33
CA ARG A 305 -16.21 22.77 -12.55
C ARG A 305 -16.95 21.44 -12.64
N GLU A 306 -16.38 20.50 -13.40
CA GLU A 306 -16.91 19.14 -13.53
C GLU A 306 -16.91 18.43 -12.16
N LEU A 307 -15.79 18.49 -11.43
CA LEU A 307 -15.64 17.86 -10.12
C LEU A 307 -16.61 18.47 -9.09
N TYR A 308 -16.77 19.79 -9.05
CA TYR A 308 -17.73 20.46 -8.19
C TYR A 308 -19.16 19.98 -8.44
N ALA A 309 -19.59 19.95 -9.71
CA ALA A 309 -20.94 19.51 -10.08
C ALA A 309 -21.21 18.06 -9.68
N ARG A 310 -20.25 17.14 -9.94
CA ARG A 310 -20.38 15.73 -9.56
C ARG A 310 -20.34 15.51 -8.06
N THR A 311 -19.49 16.25 -7.34
CA THR A 311 -19.41 16.19 -5.87
C THR A 311 -20.74 16.62 -5.24
N ARG A 312 -21.37 17.66 -5.79
CA ARG A 312 -22.66 18.17 -5.30
C ARG A 312 -23.76 17.12 -5.48
N GLU A 313 -23.78 16.45 -6.63
CA GLU A 313 -24.72 15.36 -6.88
C GLU A 313 -24.48 14.15 -5.98
N LEU A 314 -23.22 13.77 -5.76
CA LEU A 314 -22.88 12.70 -4.83
C LEU A 314 -23.31 13.03 -3.39
N ALA A 315 -23.06 14.25 -2.92
CA ALA A 315 -23.51 14.71 -1.61
C ALA A 315 -25.02 14.59 -1.47
N ARG A 316 -25.78 14.94 -2.52
CA ARG A 316 -27.24 14.73 -2.56
C ARG A 316 -27.59 13.26 -2.40
N LEU A 317 -27.01 12.37 -3.21
CA LEU A 317 -27.29 10.93 -3.22
C LEU A 317 -26.98 10.23 -1.88
N VAL A 318 -25.90 10.64 -1.22
CA VAL A 318 -25.47 10.05 0.05
C VAL A 318 -26.28 10.59 1.24
N ARG A 319 -26.78 11.84 1.15
CA ARG A 319 -27.53 12.50 2.23
C ARG A 319 -29.03 12.27 2.23
N VAL A 320 -29.63 11.75 1.16
CA VAL A 320 -31.09 11.50 1.13
C VAL A 320 -31.47 10.60 2.32
N PRO A 321 -32.18 11.14 3.34
CA PRO A 321 -32.64 10.35 4.47
C PRO A 321 -33.85 9.55 3.98
N GLY A 322 -33.71 8.24 3.81
CA GLY A 322 -34.84 7.43 3.33
C GLY A 322 -34.52 6.03 2.83
N SER A 323 -33.25 5.68 2.62
CA SER A 323 -32.86 4.28 2.37
C SER A 323 -32.31 3.60 3.63
N GLN A 324 -32.98 3.80 4.77
CA GLN A 324 -33.11 2.74 5.76
C GLN A 324 -34.00 1.63 5.17
N ALA A 325 -33.58 1.07 4.02
CA ALA A 325 -34.20 -0.09 3.43
C ALA A 325 -33.67 -1.29 4.22
N VAL A 326 -34.51 -1.71 5.17
CA VAL A 326 -34.67 -3.09 5.62
C VAL A 326 -33.35 -3.74 6.05
N ALA A 327 -32.96 -3.51 7.30
CA ALA A 327 -32.13 -4.48 8.00
C ALA A 327 -32.98 -5.76 8.15
N ALA A 328 -32.64 -6.77 7.35
CA ALA A 328 -32.90 -8.17 7.64
C ALA A 328 -31.87 -8.68 8.64
#